data_AF-A0A0T5P8U5-F1
#
_entry.id   AF-A0A0T5P8U5-F1
#
_cell.length_a   1.000
_cell.length_b   1.000
_cell.length_c   1.000
_cell.angle_alpha   90.00
_cell.angle_beta   90.00
_cell.angle_gamma   90.00
#
_symmetry.space_group_name_H-M   'P 1'
#
loop_
_entity.id
_entity.type
_entity.pdbx_description
1 polymer ?
#
loop_
_entity_poly.entity_id
_entity_poly.type
_entity_poly.pdbx_seq_one_letter_code
_entity_poly.pdbx_strand_id
1 'polypeptide(L)'
;MFQRLLTSALFAGFCAGLIAAALQLAFVQPVLLHAELYEGGDLVHFGAEAVSAHPELPGFDPVRDGMSVLFSALIYVGYGLILVAAMAMADERGVTINGRTGLIWGIAGFLAFQFAPAFSLPPEVPGVAAAELGARQVWWWGTVAATGAGLAMIGFGRGLPAWGAAAVLILAPHVIGAPHPASFAGPVPPEIAALFASRALGVGFAVWAVLGGLAGYFWQREAEGETATA
;
A
#
# COMPACT_ATOMS: atom_id res chain seq x y z
N MET A 1 25.99 4.30 12.55
CA MET A 1 24.52 4.34 12.61
C MET A 1 23.85 4.60 11.25
N PHE A 2 23.93 5.80 10.64
CA PHE A 2 23.17 6.14 9.42
C PHE A 2 23.35 5.17 8.22
N GLN A 3 24.58 4.82 7.85
CA GLN A 3 24.83 3.88 6.73
C GLN A 3 24.25 2.48 6.96
N ARG A 4 24.21 2.02 8.21
CA ARG A 4 23.65 0.72 8.58
C ARG A 4 22.11 0.76 8.45
N LEU A 5 21.47 1.78 9.02
CA LEU A 5 20.03 2.02 8.88
C LEU A 5 19.59 2.11 7.41
N LEU A 6 20.36 2.82 6.58
CA LEU A 6 20.12 2.90 5.15
C LEU A 6 20.19 1.51 4.48
N THR A 7 21.20 0.71 4.82
CA THR A 7 21.38 -0.64 4.27
C THR A 7 20.24 -1.58 4.69
N SER A 8 19.84 -1.53 5.96
CA SER A 8 18.69 -2.26 6.49
C SER A 8 17.38 -1.90 5.77
N ALA A 9 17.14 -0.60 5.55
CA ALA A 9 15.97 -0.12 4.82
C ALA A 9 15.95 -0.59 3.36
N LEU A 10 17.10 -0.51 2.67
CA LEU A 10 17.25 -0.97 1.30
C LEU A 10 16.97 -2.47 1.18
N PHE A 11 17.54 -3.29 2.07
CA PHE A 11 17.39 -4.74 2.02
C PHE A 11 15.97 -5.18 2.41
N ALA A 12 15.39 -4.64 3.48
CA ALA A 12 14.00 -4.89 3.85
C ALA A 12 13.03 -4.51 2.74
N GLY A 13 13.21 -3.30 2.17
CA GLY A 13 12.37 -2.80 1.09
C GLY A 13 12.50 -3.60 -0.20
N PHE A 14 13.71 -4.01 -0.58
CA PHE A 14 13.93 -4.85 -1.75
C PHE A 14 13.28 -6.23 -1.60
N CYS A 15 13.49 -6.91 -0.46
CA CYS A 15 12.85 -8.19 -0.17
C CYS A 15 11.31 -8.09 -0.17
N ALA A 16 10.77 -7.07 0.48
CA ALA A 16 9.33 -6.80 0.47
C ALA A 16 8.82 -6.53 -0.95
N GLY A 17 9.55 -5.78 -1.76
CA GLY A 17 9.18 -5.47 -3.13
C GLY A 17 9.23 -6.67 -4.08
N LEU A 18 10.12 -7.64 -3.87
CA LEU A 18 10.07 -8.92 -4.59
C LEU A 18 8.84 -9.75 -4.22
N ILE A 19 8.47 -9.76 -2.94
CA ILE A 19 7.24 -10.41 -2.48
C ILE A 19 6.01 -9.69 -3.07
N ALA A 20 6.02 -8.36 -3.09
CA ALA A 20 4.98 -7.57 -3.74
C ALA A 20 4.84 -7.93 -5.22
N ALA A 21 5.95 -8.01 -5.95
CA ALA A 21 5.96 -8.40 -7.35
C ALA A 21 5.36 -9.79 -7.55
N ALA A 22 5.78 -10.78 -6.76
CA ALA A 22 5.26 -12.15 -6.86
C ALA A 22 3.73 -12.20 -6.59
N LEU A 23 3.27 -11.51 -5.55
CA LEU A 23 1.85 -11.43 -5.21
C LEU A 23 1.04 -10.62 -6.24
N GLN A 24 1.62 -9.56 -6.80
CA GLN A 24 1.04 -8.76 -7.88
C GLN A 24 0.82 -9.62 -9.12
N LEU A 25 1.85 -10.36 -9.57
CA LEU A 25 1.77 -11.25 -10.72
C LEU A 25 0.75 -12.38 -10.51
N ALA A 26 0.69 -12.94 -9.29
CA ALA A 26 -0.17 -14.08 -8.99
C ALA A 26 -1.65 -13.69 -8.78
N PHE A 27 -1.91 -12.56 -8.12
CA PHE A 27 -3.26 -12.22 -7.65
C PHE A 27 -3.85 -11.00 -8.33
N VAL A 28 -3.07 -9.95 -8.56
CA VAL A 28 -3.60 -8.65 -9.01
C VAL A 28 -3.63 -8.56 -10.54
N GLN A 29 -2.52 -8.92 -11.18
CA GLN A 29 -2.36 -8.84 -12.64
C GLN A 29 -3.42 -9.64 -13.42
N PRO A 30 -3.81 -10.87 -13.05
CA PRO A 30 -4.85 -11.58 -13.77
C PRO A 30 -6.19 -10.83 -13.77
N VAL A 31 -6.49 -10.06 -12.72
CA VAL A 31 -7.72 -9.26 -12.62
C VAL A 31 -7.62 -8.01 -13.50
N LEU A 32 -6.45 -7.37 -13.57
CA LEU A 32 -6.19 -6.26 -14.48
C LEU A 32 -6.36 -6.69 -15.95
N LEU A 33 -5.69 -7.79 -16.34
CA LEU A 33 -5.79 -8.31 -17.71
C LEU A 33 -7.21 -8.72 -18.08
N HIS A 34 -7.99 -9.25 -17.12
CA HIS A 34 -9.40 -9.55 -17.35
C HIS A 34 -10.22 -8.25 -17.56
N ALA A 35 -9.98 -7.20 -16.78
CA ALA A 35 -10.65 -5.93 -16.96
C ALA A 35 -10.29 -5.25 -18.31
N GLU A 36 -9.04 -5.38 -18.76
CA GLU A 36 -8.58 -4.86 -20.06
C GLU A 36 -9.37 -5.45 -21.24
N LEU A 37 -9.79 -6.72 -21.17
CA LEU A 37 -10.64 -7.33 -22.21
C LEU A 37 -12.02 -6.65 -22.32
N TYR A 38 -12.58 -6.17 -21.21
CA TYR A 38 -13.83 -5.40 -21.23
C TYR A 38 -13.60 -3.96 -21.70
N GLU A 39 -12.50 -3.34 -21.29
CA GLU A 39 -12.12 -2.00 -21.75
C GLU A 39 -11.88 -1.96 -23.26
N GLY A 40 -11.20 -2.97 -23.81
CA GLY A 40 -10.91 -3.12 -25.23
C GLY A 40 -12.10 -3.56 -26.08
N GLY A 41 -13.19 -4.04 -25.46
CA GLY A 41 -14.39 -4.51 -26.14
C GLY A 41 -14.34 -5.97 -26.62
N ASP A 42 -13.29 -6.72 -26.28
CA ASP A 42 -13.20 -8.16 -26.54
C ASP A 42 -14.26 -8.94 -25.74
N LEU A 43 -14.59 -8.43 -24.55
CA LEU A 43 -15.70 -8.89 -23.72
C LEU A 43 -16.72 -7.76 -23.54
N VAL A 44 -17.99 -8.14 -23.49
CA VAL A 44 -19.10 -7.21 -23.29
C VAL A 44 -19.90 -7.65 -22.07
N HIS A 45 -20.09 -6.74 -21.12
CA HIS A 45 -20.90 -7.01 -19.93
C HIS A 45 -22.39 -6.73 -20.18
N PHE A 46 -22.71 -5.58 -20.76
CA PHE A 46 -24.09 -5.13 -20.93
C PHE A 46 -24.71 -5.67 -22.24
N GLY A 47 -25.81 -6.41 -22.12
CA GLY A 47 -26.59 -6.88 -23.26
C GLY A 47 -25.97 -8.03 -24.05
N ALA A 48 -24.94 -8.67 -23.51
CA ALA A 48 -24.29 -9.86 -24.08
C ALA A 48 -24.62 -11.13 -23.28
N GLU A 49 -24.21 -12.29 -23.80
CA GLU A 49 -24.26 -13.55 -23.06
C GLU A 49 -23.29 -13.53 -21.88
N ALA A 50 -23.57 -14.36 -20.86
CA ALA A 50 -22.73 -14.46 -19.68
C ALA A 50 -21.33 -14.98 -20.05
N VAL A 51 -20.31 -14.19 -19.70
CA VAL A 51 -18.90 -14.53 -19.92
C VAL A 51 -18.37 -15.35 -18.74
N SER A 52 -17.47 -16.31 -19.03
CA SER A 52 -16.76 -17.09 -18.02
C SER A 52 -15.97 -16.17 -17.05
N ALA A 53 -15.96 -16.51 -15.75
CA ALA A 53 -15.11 -15.87 -14.76
C ALA A 53 -13.60 -16.14 -14.98
N HIS A 54 -13.27 -17.08 -15.86
CA HIS A 54 -11.93 -17.50 -16.22
C HIS A 54 -11.75 -17.42 -17.75
N PRO A 55 -11.60 -16.22 -18.32
CA PRO A 55 -11.26 -16.08 -19.72
C PRO A 55 -9.81 -16.52 -19.98
N GLU A 56 -9.47 -16.74 -21.24
CA GLU A 56 -8.08 -16.85 -21.64
C GLU A 56 -7.41 -15.48 -21.49
N LEU A 57 -6.34 -15.45 -20.70
CA LEU A 57 -5.57 -14.23 -20.43
C LEU A 57 -4.22 -14.31 -21.16
N PRO A 58 -3.65 -13.16 -21.57
CA PRO A 58 -2.27 -13.11 -22.04
C PRO A 58 -1.31 -13.74 -21.03
N GLY A 59 -0.36 -14.52 -21.54
CA GLY A 59 0.68 -15.14 -20.72
C GLY A 59 1.69 -14.14 -20.16
N PHE A 60 2.76 -14.68 -19.56
CA PHE A 60 3.86 -13.88 -19.05
C PHE A 60 4.54 -13.09 -20.16
N ASP A 61 4.67 -11.78 -19.96
CA ASP A 61 5.39 -10.87 -20.85
C ASP A 61 6.70 -10.45 -20.16
N PRO A 62 7.87 -10.87 -20.67
CA PRO A 62 9.15 -10.61 -20.02
C PRO A 62 9.46 -9.13 -19.78
N VAL A 63 9.03 -8.23 -20.67
CA VAL A 63 9.33 -6.80 -20.57
C VAL A 63 8.35 -6.14 -19.61
N ARG A 64 7.04 -6.33 -19.81
CA ARG A 64 6.00 -5.74 -18.95
C ARG A 64 6.11 -6.24 -17.51
N ASP A 65 6.21 -7.56 -17.35
CA ASP A 65 6.19 -8.19 -16.02
C ASP A 65 7.55 -7.97 -15.33
N GLY A 66 8.65 -7.97 -16.08
CA GLY A 66 9.97 -7.61 -15.57
C GLY A 66 10.05 -6.17 -15.06
N MET A 67 9.46 -5.21 -15.79
CA MET A 67 9.35 -3.82 -15.34
C MET A 67 8.45 -3.70 -14.10
N SER A 68 7.37 -4.47 -14.03
CA SER A 68 6.48 -4.49 -12.86
C SER A 68 7.21 -4.99 -11.60
N VAL A 69 8.06 -6.00 -11.75
CA VAL A 69 8.93 -6.49 -10.67
C VAL A 69 9.92 -5.41 -10.21
N LEU A 70 10.58 -4.75 -11.17
CA LEU A 70 11.53 -3.67 -10.88
C LEU A 70 10.86 -2.51 -10.15
N PHE A 71 9.72 -2.02 -10.64
CA PHE A 71 8.98 -0.93 -10.00
C PHE A 71 8.47 -1.31 -8.62
N SER A 72 8.00 -2.54 -8.43
CA SER A 72 7.60 -3.03 -7.10
C SER A 72 8.78 -3.01 -6.12
N ALA A 73 9.96 -3.47 -6.55
CA ALA A 73 11.19 -3.39 -5.75
C ALA A 73 11.52 -1.94 -5.36
N LEU A 74 11.51 -1.01 -6.31
CA LEU A 74 11.84 0.40 -6.07
C LEU A 74 10.83 1.09 -5.15
N ILE A 75 9.53 0.86 -5.34
CA ILE A 75 8.46 1.42 -4.51
C ILE A 75 8.64 0.98 -3.05
N TYR A 76 8.82 -0.32 -2.81
CA TYR A 76 8.96 -0.83 -1.45
C TYR A 76 10.31 -0.50 -0.81
N VAL A 77 11.36 -0.30 -1.59
CA VAL A 77 12.58 0.36 -1.11
C VAL A 77 12.27 1.77 -0.61
N GLY A 78 11.53 2.58 -1.38
CA GLY A 78 11.08 3.90 -0.95
C GLY A 78 10.27 3.87 0.35
N TYR A 79 9.30 2.97 0.46
CA TYR A 79 8.54 2.79 1.69
C TYR A 79 9.40 2.32 2.86
N GLY A 80 10.36 1.43 2.62
CA GLY A 80 11.32 0.97 3.64
C GLY A 80 12.16 2.13 4.20
N LEU A 81 12.62 3.04 3.34
CA LEU A 81 13.36 4.23 3.75
C LEU A 81 12.52 5.14 4.66
N ILE A 82 11.28 5.42 4.25
CA ILE A 82 10.34 6.23 5.05
C ILE A 82 10.07 5.55 6.41
N LEU A 83 9.84 4.24 6.39
CA LEU A 83 9.48 3.49 7.59
C LEU A 83 10.64 3.44 8.59
N VAL A 84 11.86 3.15 8.13
CA VAL A 84 13.06 3.13 8.99
C VAL A 84 13.38 4.52 9.51
N ALA A 85 13.18 5.58 8.72
CA ALA A 85 13.32 6.96 9.21
C ALA A 85 12.33 7.27 10.35
N ALA A 86 11.07 6.83 10.22
CA ALA A 86 10.07 6.99 11.28
C ALA A 86 10.40 6.15 12.53
N MET A 87 10.91 4.92 12.36
CA MET A 87 11.40 4.09 13.46
C MET A 87 12.57 4.76 14.20
N ALA A 88 13.51 5.37 13.47
CA ALA A 88 14.63 6.09 14.06
C ALA A 88 14.17 7.28 14.93
N MET A 89 13.22 8.08 14.43
CA MET A 89 12.64 9.17 15.21
C MET A 89 11.89 8.68 16.46
N ALA A 90 11.39 7.45 16.45
CA ALA A 90 10.71 6.85 17.59
C ALA A 90 11.69 6.26 18.61
N ASP A 91 12.79 5.66 18.14
CA ASP A 91 13.89 5.15 18.96
C ASP A 91 14.55 6.28 19.76
N GLU A 92 14.75 7.45 19.15
CA GLU A 92 15.20 8.68 19.84
C GLU A 92 14.25 9.12 20.98
N ARG A 93 12.97 8.74 20.92
CA ARG A 93 11.96 8.98 21.96
C ARG A 93 11.85 7.84 22.97
N GLY A 94 12.75 6.84 22.90
CA GLY A 94 12.82 5.69 23.78
C GLY A 94 11.92 4.51 23.40
N VAL A 95 11.40 4.47 22.16
CA VAL A 95 10.62 3.32 21.68
C VAL A 95 11.53 2.21 21.20
N THR A 96 11.37 1.01 21.77
CA THR A 96 12.18 -0.15 21.37
C THR A 96 11.74 -0.71 20.02
N ILE A 97 12.69 -0.76 19.07
CA ILE A 97 12.46 -1.29 17.73
C ILE A 97 12.98 -2.73 17.64
N ASN A 98 12.09 -3.66 17.29
CA ASN A 98 12.38 -5.07 17.06
C ASN A 98 11.41 -5.64 16.01
N GLY A 99 11.51 -6.92 15.68
CA GLY A 99 10.62 -7.54 14.67
C GLY A 99 9.11 -7.39 14.97
N ARG A 100 8.70 -7.43 16.24
CA ARG A 100 7.29 -7.29 16.64
C ARG A 100 6.82 -5.84 16.53
N THR A 101 7.59 -4.87 17.02
CA THR A 101 7.22 -3.46 16.88
C THR A 101 7.35 -3.00 15.43
N GLY A 102 8.29 -3.56 14.68
CA GLY A 102 8.41 -3.43 13.23
C GLY A 102 7.15 -3.87 12.49
N LEU A 103 6.55 -5.00 12.86
CA LEU A 103 5.27 -5.44 12.29
C LEU A 103 4.16 -4.39 12.52
N ILE A 104 4.09 -3.80 13.72
CA ILE A 104 3.13 -2.74 14.05
C ILE A 104 3.38 -1.50 13.17
N TRP A 105 4.64 -1.09 13.00
CA TRP A 105 5.02 -0.02 12.08
C TRP A 105 4.61 -0.31 10.64
N GLY A 106 4.83 -1.53 10.17
CA GLY A 106 4.39 -1.98 8.84
C GLY A 106 2.88 -1.85 8.66
N ILE A 107 2.09 -2.34 9.63
CA ILE A 107 0.63 -2.22 9.62
C ILE A 107 0.21 -0.74 9.66
N ALA A 108 0.86 0.10 10.47
CA ALA A 108 0.58 1.54 10.50
C ALA A 108 0.88 2.20 9.14
N GLY A 109 1.96 1.79 8.47
CA GLY A 109 2.29 2.21 7.11
C GLY A 109 1.20 1.80 6.10
N PHE A 110 0.72 0.55 6.14
CA PHE A 110 -0.41 0.11 5.34
C PHE A 110 -1.66 0.94 5.59
N LEU A 111 -1.99 1.20 6.86
CA LEU A 111 -3.16 1.99 7.23
C LEU A 111 -3.07 3.41 6.66
N ALA A 112 -1.92 4.05 6.78
CA ALA A 112 -1.70 5.41 6.31
C ALA A 112 -1.65 5.52 4.78
N PHE A 113 -0.83 4.70 4.12
CA PHE A 113 -0.54 4.84 2.69
C PHE A 113 -1.53 4.11 1.77
N GLN A 114 -2.27 3.12 2.27
CA GLN A 114 -3.07 2.28 1.39
C GLN A 114 -4.52 2.11 1.86
N PHE A 115 -4.75 1.66 3.09
CA PHE A 115 -6.10 1.37 3.55
C PHE A 115 -6.96 2.62 3.71
N ALA A 116 -6.50 3.64 4.43
CA ALA A 116 -7.30 4.85 4.63
C ALA A 116 -7.62 5.53 3.29
N PRO A 117 -6.66 5.78 2.37
CA PRO A 117 -7.03 6.33 1.06
C PRO A 117 -8.02 5.43 0.29
N ALA A 118 -7.80 4.11 0.28
CA ALA A 118 -8.67 3.15 -0.43
C ALA A 118 -10.08 3.05 0.16
N PHE A 119 -10.28 3.43 1.42
CA PHE A 119 -11.60 3.40 2.05
C PHE A 119 -12.60 4.33 1.38
N SER A 120 -12.14 5.45 0.81
CA SER A 120 -13.00 6.38 0.07
C SER A 120 -12.60 6.54 -1.40
N LEU A 121 -11.44 6.05 -1.80
CA LEU A 121 -10.96 6.06 -3.18
C LEU A 121 -10.27 4.72 -3.50
N PRO A 122 -11.04 3.64 -3.67
CA PRO A 122 -10.48 2.30 -3.83
C PRO A 122 -9.63 2.18 -5.10
N PRO A 123 -8.70 1.22 -5.16
CA PRO A 123 -8.00 0.89 -6.39
C PRO A 123 -8.99 0.54 -7.50
N GLU A 124 -8.78 1.14 -8.67
CA GLU A 124 -9.65 1.03 -9.83
C GLU A 124 -9.01 0.16 -10.92
N VAL A 125 -9.83 -0.60 -11.62
CA VAL A 125 -9.42 -1.37 -12.82
C VAL A 125 -9.48 -0.48 -14.06
N PRO A 126 -8.82 -0.86 -15.18
CA PRO A 126 -8.94 -0.14 -16.44
C PRO A 126 -10.39 -0.03 -16.94
N GLY A 127 -10.68 1.01 -17.73
CA GLY A 127 -12.01 1.23 -18.32
C GLY A 127 -13.10 1.83 -17.40
N VAL A 128 -12.82 2.08 -16.12
CA VAL A 128 -13.81 2.71 -15.21
C VAL A 128 -13.75 4.24 -15.27
N ALA A 129 -14.89 4.88 -15.06
CA ALA A 129 -14.94 6.33 -14.90
C ALA A 129 -14.19 6.76 -13.64
N ALA A 130 -13.24 7.69 -13.80
CA ALA A 130 -12.43 8.21 -12.71
C ALA A 130 -12.59 9.73 -12.59
N ALA A 131 -12.44 10.25 -11.36
CA ALA A 131 -12.27 11.68 -11.14
C ALA A 131 -10.93 12.18 -11.70
N GLU A 132 -10.81 13.50 -11.84
CA GLU A 132 -9.57 14.15 -12.26
C GLU A 132 -8.38 13.74 -11.37
N LEU A 133 -7.25 13.42 -12.01
CA LEU A 133 -6.10 12.79 -11.35
C LEU A 133 -5.47 13.70 -10.30
N GLY A 134 -5.30 14.99 -10.58
CA GLY A 134 -4.74 15.97 -9.66
C GLY A 134 -5.57 16.09 -8.37
N ALA A 135 -6.89 16.19 -8.49
CA ALA A 135 -7.79 16.22 -7.33
C ALA A 135 -7.64 14.96 -6.46
N ARG A 136 -7.58 13.77 -7.10
CA ARG A 136 -7.34 12.50 -6.40
C ARG A 136 -5.99 12.47 -5.69
N GLN A 137 -4.92 12.94 -6.34
CA GLN A 137 -3.59 12.97 -5.75
C GLN A 137 -3.51 13.89 -4.53
N VAL A 138 -4.11 15.08 -4.60
CA VAL A 138 -4.18 16.02 -3.47
C VAL A 138 -4.96 15.39 -2.31
N TRP A 139 -6.13 14.81 -2.59
CA TRP A 139 -6.93 14.15 -1.56
C TRP A 139 -6.20 12.93 -0.96
N TRP A 140 -5.53 12.13 -1.78
CA TRP A 140 -4.76 10.97 -1.36
C TRP A 140 -3.64 11.38 -0.41
N TRP A 141 -2.80 12.34 -0.79
CA TRP A 141 -1.71 12.82 0.07
C TRP A 141 -2.23 13.47 1.36
N GLY A 142 -3.35 14.21 1.28
CA GLY A 142 -4.02 14.74 2.46
C GLY A 142 -4.47 13.64 3.43
N THR A 143 -5.05 12.56 2.90
CA THR A 143 -5.48 11.40 3.70
C THR A 143 -4.30 10.65 4.32
N VAL A 144 -3.21 10.46 3.56
CA VAL A 144 -1.98 9.85 4.07
C VAL A 144 -1.38 10.67 5.20
N ALA A 145 -1.25 11.99 5.01
CA ALA A 145 -0.69 12.89 6.02
C ALA A 145 -1.55 12.94 7.30
N ALA A 146 -2.87 13.07 7.14
CA ALA A 146 -3.80 13.12 8.27
C ALA A 146 -3.84 11.79 9.03
N THR A 147 -3.88 10.66 8.32
CA THR A 147 -3.87 9.32 8.94
C THR A 147 -2.54 9.04 9.62
N GLY A 148 -1.41 9.35 8.97
CA GLY A 148 -0.08 9.21 9.55
C GLY A 148 0.09 10.04 10.82
N ALA A 149 -0.38 11.30 10.82
CA ALA A 149 -0.38 12.16 12.00
C ALA A 149 -1.30 11.60 13.10
N GLY A 150 -2.50 11.13 12.77
CA GLY A 150 -3.41 10.51 13.72
C GLY A 150 -2.83 9.25 14.36
N LEU A 151 -2.20 8.37 13.58
CA LEU A 151 -1.51 7.19 14.08
C LEU A 151 -0.32 7.56 14.98
N ALA A 152 0.44 8.61 14.64
CA ALA A 152 1.49 9.13 15.49
C ALA A 152 0.95 9.68 16.82
N MET A 153 -0.21 10.35 16.81
CA MET A 153 -0.87 10.79 18.04
C MET A 153 -1.36 9.62 18.89
N ILE A 154 -1.82 8.53 18.29
CA ILE A 154 -2.18 7.30 19.01
C ILE A 154 -0.95 6.63 19.62
N GLY A 155 0.15 6.55 18.87
CA GLY A 155 1.37 5.88 19.31
C GLY A 155 2.18 6.66 20.35
N PHE A 156 2.23 7.99 20.24
CA PHE A 156 3.11 8.84 21.05
C PHE A 156 2.38 9.87 21.93
N GLY A 157 1.10 10.13 21.67
CA GLY A 157 0.30 11.10 22.43
C GLY A 157 -0.08 10.60 23.83
N ARG A 158 -0.46 11.52 24.71
CA ARG A 158 -0.88 11.20 26.09
C ARG A 158 -2.27 11.76 26.39
N GLY A 159 -3.09 10.95 27.05
CA GLY A 159 -4.42 11.33 27.54
C GLY A 159 -5.50 11.38 26.45
N LEU A 160 -6.75 11.58 26.90
CA LEU A 160 -7.94 11.64 26.04
C LEU A 160 -7.87 12.70 24.92
N PRO A 161 -7.29 13.90 25.12
CA PRO A 161 -7.21 14.90 24.05
C PRO A 161 -6.42 14.41 22.83
N ALA A 162 -5.34 13.65 23.03
CA ALA A 162 -4.54 13.11 21.94
C ALA A 162 -5.33 12.08 21.11
N TRP A 163 -6.09 11.21 21.78
CA TRP A 163 -6.98 10.26 21.13
C TRP A 163 -8.12 10.94 20.37
N GLY A 164 -8.71 12.00 20.94
CA GLY A 164 -9.73 12.80 20.27
C GLY A 164 -9.19 13.47 19.00
N ALA A 165 -8.01 14.09 19.08
CA ALA A 165 -7.36 14.70 17.93
C ALA A 165 -6.98 13.66 16.85
N ALA A 166 -6.50 12.49 17.25
CA ALA A 166 -6.21 11.40 16.32
C ALA A 166 -7.47 10.95 15.56
N ALA A 167 -8.58 10.76 16.27
CA ALA A 167 -9.86 10.39 15.67
C ALA A 167 -10.34 11.46 14.67
N VAL A 168 -10.23 12.74 15.03
CA VAL A 168 -10.57 13.85 14.12
C VAL A 168 -9.69 13.83 12.88
N LEU A 169 -8.38 13.68 13.02
CA LEU A 169 -7.45 13.65 11.89
C LEU A 169 -7.73 12.47 10.94
N ILE A 170 -7.98 11.29 11.47
CA ILE A 170 -8.26 10.10 10.65
C ILE A 170 -9.62 10.23 9.95
N LEU A 171 -10.64 10.76 10.62
CA LEU A 171 -11.99 10.87 10.05
C LEU A 171 -12.17 12.06 9.10
N ALA A 172 -11.41 13.15 9.28
CA ALA A 172 -11.61 14.39 8.54
C ALA A 172 -11.56 14.22 7.00
N PRO A 173 -10.59 13.52 6.39
CA PRO A 173 -10.55 13.32 4.94
C PRO A 173 -11.79 12.58 4.39
N HIS A 174 -12.34 11.65 5.18
CA HIS A 174 -13.53 10.88 4.81
C HIS A 174 -14.81 11.70 4.90
N VAL A 175 -14.90 12.61 5.87
CA VAL A 175 -16.03 13.55 5.99
C VAL A 175 -15.99 14.62 4.90
N ILE A 176 -14.80 15.08 4.52
CA ILE A 176 -14.60 15.99 3.37
C ILE A 176 -15.04 15.30 2.07
N GLY A 177 -14.81 13.98 1.98
CA GLY A 177 -15.20 13.16 0.85
C GLY A 177 -14.13 13.10 -0.24
N ALA A 178 -13.89 11.91 -0.78
CA ALA A 178 -12.98 11.72 -1.88
C ALA A 178 -13.58 12.26 -3.20
N PRO A 179 -12.76 12.76 -4.14
CA PRO A 179 -13.23 13.17 -5.46
C PRO A 179 -13.73 11.95 -6.24
N HIS A 180 -14.98 12.01 -6.70
CA HIS A 180 -15.63 10.97 -7.50
C HIS A 180 -15.99 11.50 -8.90
N PRO A 181 -16.12 10.62 -9.92
CA PRO A 181 -16.63 11.01 -11.22
C PRO A 181 -18.08 11.52 -11.10
N ALA A 182 -18.50 12.38 -12.03
CA ALA A 182 -19.87 12.90 -12.07
C ALA A 182 -20.92 11.80 -12.28
N SER A 183 -20.54 10.70 -12.93
CA SER A 183 -21.36 9.52 -13.16
C SER A 183 -20.49 8.27 -13.14
N PHE A 184 -21.00 7.18 -12.58
CA PHE A 184 -20.37 5.87 -12.73
C PHE A 184 -20.58 5.37 -14.16
N ALA A 185 -19.50 4.96 -14.80
CA ALA A 185 -19.50 4.37 -16.12
C ALA A 185 -18.34 3.37 -16.23
N GLY A 186 -18.41 2.49 -17.22
CA GLY A 186 -17.37 1.52 -17.52
C GLY A 186 -17.96 0.21 -18.01
N PRO A 187 -17.27 -0.53 -18.88
CA PRO A 187 -17.74 -1.80 -19.42
C PRO A 187 -17.47 -2.99 -18.48
N VAL A 188 -16.67 -2.79 -17.44
CA VAL A 188 -16.19 -3.85 -16.56
C VAL A 188 -17.27 -4.27 -15.54
N PRO A 189 -17.54 -5.58 -15.36
CA PRO A 189 -18.41 -6.08 -14.29
C PRO A 189 -17.97 -5.60 -12.90
N PRO A 190 -18.89 -5.13 -12.03
CA PRO A 190 -18.56 -4.69 -10.68
C PRO A 190 -17.85 -5.74 -9.82
N GLU A 191 -18.09 -7.03 -10.06
CA GLU A 191 -17.45 -8.15 -9.37
C GLU A 191 -15.93 -8.18 -9.62
N ILE A 192 -15.48 -7.83 -10.82
CA ILE A 192 -14.05 -7.75 -11.16
C ILE A 192 -13.41 -6.56 -10.46
N ALA A 193 -14.08 -5.40 -10.45
CA ALA A 193 -13.61 -4.21 -9.73
C ALA A 193 -13.50 -4.47 -8.21
N ALA A 194 -14.49 -5.13 -7.61
CA ALA A 194 -14.46 -5.51 -6.20
C ALA A 194 -13.35 -6.55 -5.90
N LEU A 195 -13.15 -7.51 -6.80
CA LEU A 195 -12.06 -8.48 -6.68
C LEU A 195 -10.69 -7.80 -6.77
N PHE A 196 -10.53 -6.82 -7.66
CA PHE A 196 -9.29 -6.04 -7.78
C PHE A 196 -9.00 -5.26 -6.50
N ALA A 197 -9.97 -4.48 -6.00
CA ALA A 197 -9.80 -3.71 -4.78
C ALA A 197 -9.45 -4.60 -3.57
N SER A 198 -10.14 -5.74 -3.41
CA SER A 198 -9.87 -6.67 -2.31
C SER A 198 -8.48 -7.32 -2.42
N ARG A 199 -8.06 -7.75 -3.61
CA ARG A 199 -6.71 -8.32 -3.81
C ARG A 199 -5.62 -7.28 -3.66
N ALA A 200 -5.80 -6.06 -4.17
CA ALA A 200 -4.83 -4.98 -4.02
C ALA A 200 -4.60 -4.62 -2.54
N LEU A 201 -5.67 -4.53 -1.75
CA LEU A 201 -5.58 -4.29 -0.30
C LEU A 201 -4.97 -5.48 0.45
N GLY A 202 -5.37 -6.71 0.12
CA GLY A 202 -4.86 -7.92 0.77
C GLY A 202 -3.35 -8.13 0.51
N VAL A 203 -2.92 -7.96 -0.74
CA VAL A 203 -1.49 -7.99 -1.10
C VAL A 203 -0.74 -6.87 -0.41
N GLY A 204 -1.29 -5.65 -0.44
CA GLY A 204 -0.74 -4.50 0.26
C GLY A 204 -0.48 -4.76 1.74
N PHE A 205 -1.50 -5.25 2.46
CA PHE A 205 -1.38 -5.60 3.88
C PHE A 205 -0.27 -6.62 4.13
N ALA A 206 -0.23 -7.70 3.36
CA ALA A 206 0.79 -8.74 3.51
C ALA A 206 2.21 -8.19 3.30
N VAL A 207 2.42 -7.37 2.26
CA VAL A 207 3.75 -6.84 1.98
C VAL A 207 4.16 -5.80 3.03
N TRP A 208 3.28 -4.90 3.44
CA TRP A 208 3.57 -3.91 4.49
C TRP A 208 3.92 -4.57 5.82
N ALA A 209 3.20 -5.64 6.18
CA ALA A 209 3.52 -6.44 7.37
C ALA A 209 4.92 -7.06 7.27
N VAL A 210 5.28 -7.64 6.13
CA VAL A 210 6.62 -8.18 5.88
C VAL A 210 7.68 -7.09 5.89
N LEU A 211 7.44 -5.95 5.22
CA LEU A 211 8.35 -4.81 5.19
C LEU A 211 8.67 -4.34 6.61
N GLY A 212 7.64 -4.09 7.42
CA GLY A 212 7.82 -3.64 8.80
C GLY A 212 8.52 -4.68 9.66
N GLY A 213 8.14 -5.95 9.55
CA GLY A 213 8.79 -7.05 10.27
C GLY A 213 10.27 -7.19 9.92
N LEU A 214 10.63 -7.15 8.64
CA LEU A 214 12.01 -7.18 8.17
C LEU A 214 12.80 -5.95 8.61
N ALA A 215 12.22 -4.74 8.47
CA ALA A 215 12.85 -3.50 8.90
C ALA A 215 13.17 -3.51 10.39
N GLY A 216 12.21 -3.89 11.24
CA GLY A 216 12.43 -4.01 12.69
C GLY A 216 13.39 -5.13 13.07
N TYR A 217 13.41 -6.24 12.32
CA TYR A 217 14.35 -7.34 12.53
C TYR A 217 15.80 -6.92 12.22
N PHE A 218 16.05 -6.28 11.08
CA PHE A 218 17.39 -5.84 10.73
C PHE A 218 17.88 -4.72 11.66
N TRP A 219 17.00 -3.79 12.05
CA TRP A 219 17.28 -2.80 13.08
C TRP A 219 17.82 -3.44 14.37
N GLN A 220 17.12 -4.44 14.89
CA GLN A 220 17.52 -5.14 16.10
C GLN A 220 18.91 -5.80 15.97
N ARG A 221 19.16 -6.49 14.85
CA ARG A 221 20.45 -7.16 14.64
C ARG A 221 21.62 -6.18 14.55
N GLU A 222 21.40 -5.01 13.95
CA GLU A 222 22.44 -3.98 13.87
C GLU A 222 22.78 -3.41 15.24
N ALA A 223 21.78 -3.20 16.10
CA ALA A 223 21.96 -2.74 17.47
C ALA A 223 22.75 -3.77 18.31
N GLU A 224 22.38 -5.06 18.21
CA GLU A 224 23.08 -6.16 18.91
C GLU A 224 24.56 -6.24 18.49
N GLY A 225 24.85 -6.09 17.19
CA GLY A 225 26.21 -6.08 16.66
C GLY A 225 27.05 -4.88 17.11
N GLU A 226 26.45 -3.73 17.40
CA GLU A 226 27.15 -2.56 17.94
C GLU A 226 27.60 -2.77 19.38
N THR A 227 26.72 -3.32 20.23
CA THR A 227 27.06 -3.73 21.61
C THR A 227 28.14 -4.80 21.69
N ALA A 228 28.27 -5.68 20.68
CA ALA A 228 29.31 -6.71 20.67
C ALA A 228 30.71 -6.17 20.26
N THR A 229 30.76 -5.00 19.62
CA THR A 229 32.01 -4.37 19.16
C THR A 229 32.50 -3.22 20.03
N ALA A 230 31.67 -2.77 20.98
CA ALA A 230 31.97 -1.71 21.95
C ALA A 230 32.52 -2.30 23.27
#